data_AF-A0A6H1C2I2-F1
#
_entry.id   AF-A0A6H1C2I2-F1
#
_cell.length_a   1.000
_cell.length_b   1.000
_cell.length_c   1.000
_cell.angle_alpha   90.00
_cell.angle_beta   90.00
_cell.angle_gamma   90.00
#
_symmetry.space_group_name_H-M   'P 1'
#
loop_
_entity.id
_entity.type
_entity.pdbx_description
1 polymer ?
#
loop_
_entity_poly.entity_id
_entity_poly.type
_entity_poly.pdbx_seq_one_letter_code
_entity_poly.pdbx_strand_id
1 'polypeptide(L)'
;MTVILALSGALLVVAAALITYRVLAGPTSLDRLIALDALLAIAMCGLAAWAVHSRDTTIVPAVVALALVGFIGSVSVARFRVRDDQ
;
A
#
# COMPACT_ATOMS: atom_id res chain seq x y z
N MET A 1 12.42 8.13 20.14
CA MET A 1 11.63 7.22 19.27
C MET A 1 10.30 7.81 18.84
N THR A 2 9.56 8.48 19.73
CA THR A 2 8.24 9.06 19.41
C THR A 2 8.26 10.09 18.29
N VAL A 3 9.28 10.97 18.24
CA VAL A 3 9.45 11.97 17.16
C VAL A 3 9.66 11.30 15.80
N ILE A 4 10.46 10.23 15.75
CA ILE A 4 10.73 9.47 14.52
C ILE A 4 9.43 8.81 14.04
N LEU A 5 8.67 8.18 14.94
CA LEU A 5 7.38 7.56 14.61
C LEU A 5 6.35 8.59 14.12
N ALA A 6 6.31 9.78 14.72
CA ALA A 6 5.42 10.86 14.30
C ALA A 6 5.80 11.38 12.90
N LEU A 7 7.09 11.61 12.63
CA LEU A 7 7.59 12.01 11.31
C LEU A 7 7.30 10.95 10.25
N SER A 8 7.60 9.68 10.52
CA SER A 8 7.29 8.57 9.62
C SER A 8 5.79 8.46 9.36
N GLY A 9 4.96 8.58 10.40
CA GLY A 9 3.50 8.59 10.26
C GLY A 9 2.99 9.73 9.37
N ALA A 10 3.50 10.95 9.59
CA ALA A 10 3.14 12.10 8.75
C ALA A 10 3.55 11.90 7.28
N LEU A 11 4.77 11.39 7.04
CA LEU A 11 5.25 11.08 5.69
C LEU A 11 4.41 9.99 5.02
N LEU A 12 4.01 8.95 5.76
CA LEU A 12 3.14 7.89 5.25
C LEU A 12 1.74 8.42 4.90
N VAL A 13 1.17 9.33 5.69
CA VAL A 13 -0.12 9.97 5.39
C VAL A 13 -0.03 10.82 4.13
N VAL A 14 1.04 11.61 3.98
CA VAL A 14 1.28 12.41 2.77
C VAL A 14 1.46 11.49 1.56
N ALA A 15 2.24 10.42 1.68
CA ALA A 15 2.43 9.44 0.62
C ALA A 15 1.10 8.77 0.26
N ALA A 16 0.28 8.37 1.23
CA ALA A 16 -1.04 7.78 1.00
C ALA A 16 -1.93 8.74 0.21
N ALA A 17 -2.00 10.02 0.59
CA ALA A 17 -2.79 11.02 -0.12
C ALA A 17 -2.35 11.20 -1.58
N LEU A 18 -1.03 11.27 -1.83
CA LEU A 18 -0.46 11.40 -3.17
C LEU A 18 -0.75 10.16 -4.03
N ILE A 19 -0.63 8.96 -3.47
CA ILE A 19 -0.89 7.72 -4.18
C ILE A 19 -2.40 7.55 -4.43
N THR A 20 -3.26 7.90 -3.48
CA THR A 20 -4.71 7.90 -3.71
C THR A 20 -5.07 8.81 -4.88
N TYR A 21 -4.48 10.01 -4.97
CA TYR A 21 -4.67 10.88 -6.14
C TYR A 21 -4.24 10.19 -7.45
N ARG A 22 -3.10 9.50 -7.47
CA ARG A 22 -2.64 8.70 -8.62
C ARG A 22 -3.60 7.57 -9.00
N VAL A 23 -4.18 6.87 -8.03
CA VAL A 23 -5.19 5.81 -8.28
C VAL A 23 -6.41 6.38 -9.00
N LEU A 24 -6.85 7.59 -8.64
CA LEU A 24 -8.02 8.25 -9.24
C LEU A 24 -7.71 8.87 -10.61
N ALA A 25 -6.57 9.56 -10.73
CA ALA A 25 -6.20 10.33 -11.92
C ALA A 25 -5.37 9.55 -12.96
N GLY A 26 -5.02 8.29 -12.68
CA GLY A 26 -4.18 7.47 -13.56
C GLY A 26 -4.81 7.30 -14.95
N PRO A 27 -4.06 7.53 -16.05
CA PRO A 27 -4.57 7.48 -17.42
C PRO A 27 -4.80 6.05 -17.94
N THR A 28 -4.06 5.07 -17.43
CA THR A 28 -4.17 3.66 -17.84
C THR A 28 -4.60 2.80 -16.66
N SER A 29 -5.29 1.69 -16.93
CA SER A 29 -5.70 0.76 -15.86
C SER A 29 -4.49 0.11 -15.17
N LEU A 30 -3.34 0.01 -15.84
CA LEU A 30 -2.07 -0.44 -15.24
C LEU A 30 -1.46 0.59 -14.29
N ASP A 31 -1.48 1.88 -14.63
CA ASP A 31 -0.97 2.93 -13.73
C ASP A 31 -1.78 2.96 -12.42
N ARG A 32 -3.11 2.80 -12.53
CA ARG A 32 -3.99 2.67 -11.35
C ARG A 32 -3.70 1.43 -10.53
N LEU A 33 -3.43 0.29 -11.18
CA LEU A 33 -3.08 -0.96 -10.50
C LEU A 33 -1.77 -0.82 -9.72
N ILE A 34 -0.74 -0.25 -10.34
CA ILE A 34 0.57 -0.03 -9.70
C ILE A 34 0.41 0.95 -8.52
N ALA A 35 -0.40 2.00 -8.68
CA ALA A 35 -0.71 2.91 -7.60
C ALA A 35 -1.46 2.21 -6.45
N LEU A 36 -2.38 1.29 -6.74
CA LEU A 36 -3.07 0.50 -5.72
C LEU A 36 -2.10 -0.40 -4.93
N ASP A 37 -1.18 -1.07 -5.63
CA ASP A 37 -0.15 -1.90 -5.01
C ASP A 37 0.77 -1.08 -4.09
N ALA A 38 1.18 0.10 -4.54
CA ALA A 38 1.96 1.03 -3.72
C ALA A 38 1.17 1.55 -2.50
N LEU A 39 -0.16 1.74 -2.62
CA LEU A 39 -1.01 2.12 -1.49
C LEU A 39 -1.07 1.01 -0.43
N LEU A 40 -1.14 -0.26 -0.86
CA LEU A 40 -1.06 -1.41 0.04
C LEU A 40 0.29 -1.46 0.76
N ALA A 41 1.39 -1.19 0.06
CA ALA A 41 2.72 -1.10 0.67
C ALA A 41 2.79 -0.01 1.75
N ILE A 42 2.23 1.18 1.50
CA ILE A 42 2.16 2.27 2.49
C ILE A 42 1.34 1.85 3.71
N ALA A 43 0.19 1.18 3.50
CA ALA A 43 -0.63 0.68 4.59
C ALA A 43 0.12 -0.33 5.46
N MET A 44 0.89 -1.25 4.84
CA MET A 44 1.75 -2.18 5.56
C MET A 44 2.85 -1.47 6.37
N CYS A 45 3.48 -0.43 5.82
CA CYS A 45 4.44 0.39 6.56
C CYS A 45 3.79 1.11 7.76
N GLY A 46 2.56 1.59 7.62
CA GLY A 46 1.79 2.20 8.71
C GLY A 46 1.48 1.22 9.83
N LEU A 47 1.04 0.00 9.47
CA LEU A 47 0.85 -1.10 10.41
C LEU A 47 2.16 -1.45 11.12
N ALA A 48 3.26 -1.59 10.39
CA ALA A 48 4.56 -1.87 10.98
C ALA A 48 5.01 -0.77 11.98
N ALA A 49 4.79 0.51 11.65
CA ALA A 49 5.07 1.62 12.56
C ALA A 49 4.20 1.55 13.83
N TRP A 50 2.94 1.14 13.70
CA TRP A 50 2.05 0.90 14.83
C TRP A 50 2.52 -0.27 15.71
N ALA A 51 2.97 -1.37 15.11
CA ALA A 51 3.52 -2.52 15.86
C ALA A 51 4.73 -2.11 16.71
N VAL A 52 5.62 -1.27 16.15
CA VAL A 52 6.77 -0.71 16.87
C VAL A 52 6.32 0.20 18.01
N HIS A 53 5.26 1.00 17.82
CA HIS A 53 4.71 1.88 18.85
C HIS A 53 4.06 1.11 20.00
N SER A 54 3.19 0.16 19.67
CA SER A 54 2.44 -0.66 20.64
C SER A 54 3.30 -1.74 21.31
N ARG A 55 4.48 -2.04 20.75
CA ARG A 55 5.35 -3.16 21.15
C ARG A 55 4.67 -4.53 21.09
N ASP A 56 3.61 -4.63 20.30
CA ASP A 56 2.85 -5.85 20.09
C ASP A 56 3.08 -6.35 18.67
N THR A 57 3.60 -7.57 18.55
CA THR A 57 3.92 -8.22 17.27
C THR A 57 2.78 -9.07 16.74
N THR A 58 1.63 -9.12 17.42
CA THR A 58 0.45 -9.91 17.03
C THR A 58 -0.05 -9.56 15.63
N ILE A 59 0.19 -8.33 15.18
CA ILE A 59 -0.26 -7.88 13.85
C ILE A 59 0.69 -8.27 12.72
N VAL A 60 1.92 -8.69 13.03
CA VAL A 60 2.95 -8.97 12.02
C VAL A 60 2.52 -10.08 11.05
N PRO A 61 1.94 -11.21 11.51
CA PRO A 61 1.40 -12.21 10.59
C PRO A 61 0.29 -11.67 9.68
N ALA A 62 -0.54 -10.74 10.16
CA ALA A 62 -1.58 -10.12 9.35
C ALA A 62 -0.99 -9.20 8.27
N VAL A 63 0.10 -8.47 8.57
CA VAL A 63 0.85 -7.68 7.59
C VAL A 63 1.44 -8.59 6.50
N VAL A 64 1.98 -9.75 6.89
CA VAL A 64 2.50 -10.74 5.91
C VAL A 64 1.37 -11.28 5.03
N ALA A 65 0.21 -11.60 5.61
CA ALA A 65 -0.96 -12.03 4.84
C ALA A 65 -1.42 -10.93 3.87
N LEU A 66 -1.44 -9.67 4.30
CA LEU A 66 -1.76 -8.52 3.45
C LEU A 66 -0.76 -8.37 2.28
N ALA A 67 0.53 -8.59 2.53
CA ALA A 67 1.55 -8.57 1.49
C ALA A 67 1.30 -9.63 0.41
N LEU A 68 0.97 -10.85 0.83
CA LEU A 68 0.65 -11.94 -0.09
C LEU A 68 -0.61 -11.63 -0.90
N VAL A 69 -1.66 -11.15 -0.25
CA VAL A 69 -2.93 -10.79 -0.92
C VAL A 69 -2.71 -9.65 -1.93
N GLY A 70 -1.97 -8.61 -1.56
CA GLY A 70 -1.63 -7.50 -2.46
C GLY A 70 -0.87 -7.97 -3.70
N PHE A 71 0.17 -8.77 -3.48
CA PHE A 71 0.97 -9.34 -4.57
C PHE A 71 0.14 -10.23 -5.51
N ILE A 72 -0.67 -11.15 -4.95
CA ILE A 72 -1.54 -12.03 -5.74
C ILE A 72 -2.58 -11.21 -6.52
N GLY A 73 -3.14 -10.17 -5.91
CA GLY A 73 -4.07 -9.26 -6.56
C GLY A 73 -3.44 -8.55 -7.77
N SER A 74 -2.25 -7.98 -7.58
CA SER A 74 -1.49 -7.31 -8.65
C SER A 74 -1.19 -8.26 -9.82
N VAL A 75 -0.69 -9.48 -9.54
CA VAL A 75 -0.42 -10.50 -10.57
C VAL A 75 -1.70 -10.93 -11.30
N SER A 76 -2.80 -11.11 -10.58
CA SER A 76 -4.07 -11.53 -11.17
C SER A 76 -4.61 -10.48 -12.13
N VAL A 77 -4.60 -9.21 -11.75
CA VAL A 77 -5.02 -8.12 -12.64
C VAL A 77 -4.07 -8.00 -13.83
N ALA A 78 -2.76 -8.12 -13.64
CA ALA A 78 -1.81 -8.11 -14.75
C ALA A 78 -2.05 -9.25 -15.77
N ARG A 79 -2.52 -10.42 -15.32
CA ARG A 79 -2.79 -11.58 -16.18
C ARG A 79 -4.14 -11.52 -16.88
N PHE A 80 -5.18 -11.02 -16.21
CA PHE A 80 -6.56 -11.05 -16.72
C PHE A 80 -7.09 -9.70 -17.19
N ARG A 81 -6.27 -8.64 -17.13
CA ARG A 81 -6.60 -7.33 -17.69
C ARG A 81 -6.91 -7.45 -19.19
N VAL A 82 -8.06 -6.92 -19.59
CA VAL A 82 -8.37 -6.61 -20.99
C VAL A 82 -7.58 -5.35 -21.39
N ARG A 83 -6.97 -5.35 -22.58
CA ARG A 83 -6.23 -4.19 -23.08
C ARG A 83 -7.17 -3.00 -23.27
N ASP A 84 -6.74 -1.81 -22.84
CA ASP A 84 -7.52 -0.57 -22.94
C ASP A 84 -7.73 -0.10 -24.42
N ASP A 85 -7.11 -0.80 -25.40
CA ASP A 85 -7.14 -0.46 -26.83
C ASP A 85 -8.24 -1.20 -27.64
N GLN A 86 -9.15 -1.91 -26.95
CA GLN A 86 -10.37 -2.54 -27.49
C GLN A 86 -11.60 -2.08 -26.68
#